data_AF-A0A972ZXQ6-F1
#
_entry.id   AF-A0A972ZXQ6-F1
#
_cell.length_a   1.000
_cell.length_b   1.000
_cell.length_c   1.000
_cell.angle_alpha   90.00
_cell.angle_beta   90.00
_cell.angle_gamma   90.00
#
_symmetry.space_group_name_H-M   'P 1'
#
loop_
_entity.id
_entity.type
_entity.pdbx_description
1 polymer ?
#
loop_
_entity_poly.entity_id
_entity_poly.type
_entity_poly.pdbx_seq_one_letter_code
_entity_poly.pdbx_strand_id
1 'polypeptide(L)'
;MTTPRIKQWAALFIIGTLFTGAIGFASEEAVVAFKQKPNHMRITIGGKPFATYYLDYEDPTQDLKITRPFFAHVKTPSGIQATRHHPPIKGQDKTDHADYHPGIFLAFGDISGNDCWRMKARVEHEMYVEKPRGGPGQGTFTVRNFYLKQGSRERICAELCRYTILVREHGTLLLCESTFSSDTGDFTFGDQEEMGLGIRVNTQISEELGDGHMTNAEGHKDGEGCWGKQSDWIDYSGIVEDQYIGMAIMPDPKNFRRSWYHARDYGYIAANAFGRDAMKAGDKSTVTVKKGEEFHLGYGVLIYSVRAGLKVDIDHAYQDYLKQLKGEN
;
A
#
# COMPACT_ATOMS: atom_id res chain seq x y z
N MET A 1 79.59 57.17 -20.31
CA MET A 1 78.32 57.65 -20.92
C MET A 1 77.74 56.50 -21.74
N THR A 2 77.12 55.50 -21.11
CA THR A 2 75.66 55.40 -20.82
C THR A 2 74.76 55.40 -22.06
N THR A 3 74.60 54.23 -22.69
CA THR A 3 73.30 53.73 -23.18
C THR A 3 73.36 52.20 -23.32
N PRO A 4 72.56 51.40 -22.57
CA PRO A 4 72.44 49.97 -22.83
C PRO A 4 71.26 49.67 -23.77
N ARG A 5 71.49 48.76 -24.71
CA ARG A 5 70.49 48.19 -25.63
C ARG A 5 69.48 47.32 -24.86
N ILE A 6 68.19 47.63 -25.04
CA ILE A 6 67.06 46.83 -24.57
C ILE A 6 67.01 45.53 -25.39
N LYS A 7 67.07 44.37 -24.71
CA LYS A 7 66.71 43.06 -25.28
C LYS A 7 65.29 42.70 -24.82
N GLN A 8 64.41 42.46 -25.78
CA GLN A 8 63.05 41.98 -25.58
C GLN A 8 63.05 40.57 -24.97
N TRP A 9 62.19 40.37 -23.96
CA TRP A 9 61.81 39.04 -23.47
C TRP A 9 60.38 38.78 -23.93
N ALA A 10 60.18 37.76 -24.75
CA ALA A 10 58.86 37.24 -25.09
C ALA A 10 58.44 36.23 -24.01
N ALA A 11 57.40 36.54 -23.25
CA ALA A 11 56.76 35.61 -22.33
C ALA A 11 55.58 34.95 -23.06
N LEU A 12 55.68 33.64 -23.36
CA LEU A 12 54.55 32.81 -23.77
C LEU A 12 53.76 32.45 -22.50
N PHE A 13 52.55 32.97 -22.35
CA PHE A 13 51.56 32.44 -21.40
C PHE A 13 50.65 31.46 -22.15
N ILE A 14 50.82 30.17 -21.87
CA ILE A 14 49.84 29.15 -22.23
C ILE A 14 48.80 29.11 -21.10
N ILE A 15 47.63 29.69 -21.35
CA ILE A 15 46.46 29.53 -20.47
C ILE A 15 45.81 28.20 -20.83
N GLY A 16 46.09 27.16 -20.03
CA GLY A 16 45.38 25.89 -20.10
C GLY A 16 44.08 25.97 -19.30
N THR A 17 42.95 26.13 -19.98
CA THR A 17 41.63 26.06 -19.35
C THR A 17 41.21 24.59 -19.24
N LEU A 18 41.41 23.98 -18.07
CA LEU A 18 40.85 22.67 -17.74
C LEU A 18 39.35 22.83 -17.43
N PHE A 19 38.50 22.54 -18.43
CA PHE A 19 37.07 22.30 -18.20
C PHE A 19 36.88 20.85 -17.73
N THR A 20 36.87 20.63 -16.42
CA THR A 20 36.33 19.38 -15.85
C THR A 20 34.81 19.51 -15.76
N GLY A 21 34.12 19.24 -16.87
CA GLY A 21 32.67 19.06 -16.86
C GLY A 21 32.34 17.70 -16.26
N ALA A 22 31.89 17.66 -15.00
CA ALA A 22 31.23 16.49 -14.45
C ALA A 22 29.87 16.34 -15.14
N ILE A 23 29.77 15.41 -16.09
CA ILE A 23 28.49 15.00 -16.65
C ILE A 23 27.80 14.17 -15.56
N GLY A 24 26.93 14.80 -14.78
CA GLY A 24 26.00 14.08 -13.93
C GLY A 24 25.01 13.36 -14.83
N PHE A 25 25.13 12.04 -14.93
CA PHE A 25 24.04 11.22 -15.45
C PHE A 25 22.92 11.27 -14.42
N ALA A 26 21.86 12.02 -14.70
CA ALA A 26 20.62 11.87 -13.96
C ALA A 26 20.17 10.41 -14.14
N SER A 27 20.02 9.66 -13.04
CA SER A 27 19.47 8.31 -13.14
C SER A 27 18.02 8.44 -13.58
N GLU A 28 17.68 7.85 -14.73
CA GLU A 28 16.31 7.85 -15.22
C GLU A 28 15.40 7.18 -14.18
N GLU A 29 14.33 7.86 -13.76
CA GLU A 29 13.43 7.34 -12.73
C GLU A 29 12.83 6.00 -13.17
N ALA A 30 12.70 5.06 -12.22
CA ALA A 30 12.13 3.76 -12.52
C ALA A 30 10.69 3.90 -13.05
N VAL A 31 10.44 3.35 -14.23
CA VAL A 31 9.14 3.48 -14.90
C VAL A 31 8.14 2.50 -14.30
N VAL A 32 6.99 3.02 -13.85
CA VAL A 32 5.81 2.21 -13.50
C VAL A 32 5.09 1.82 -14.78
N ALA A 33 4.75 0.53 -14.94
CA ALA A 33 4.01 0.05 -16.11
C ALA A 33 2.96 -0.99 -15.72
N PHE A 34 1.91 -1.06 -16.54
CA PHE A 34 0.72 -1.87 -16.31
C PHE A 34 0.46 -2.80 -17.48
N LYS A 35 0.20 -4.08 -17.20
CA LYS A 35 -0.20 -5.08 -18.19
C LYS A 35 -1.51 -5.74 -17.76
N GLN A 36 -2.61 -5.26 -18.33
CA GLN A 36 -3.94 -5.82 -18.07
C GLN A 36 -4.08 -7.24 -18.65
N LYS A 37 -4.84 -8.05 -17.93
CA LYS A 37 -5.35 -9.38 -18.28
C LYS A 37 -6.86 -9.40 -17.92
N PRO A 38 -7.62 -10.42 -18.38
CA PRO A 38 -9.07 -10.42 -18.18
C PRO A 38 -9.54 -10.25 -16.73
N ASN A 39 -8.86 -10.89 -15.77
CA ASN A 39 -9.23 -10.88 -14.34
C ASN A 39 -8.17 -10.27 -13.41
N HIS A 40 -7.08 -9.73 -13.96
CA HIS A 40 -6.02 -9.13 -13.15
C HIS A 40 -5.16 -8.16 -13.98
N MET A 41 -4.35 -7.37 -13.29
CA MET A 41 -3.37 -6.48 -13.88
C MET A 41 -2.03 -6.71 -13.22
N ARG A 42 -1.01 -6.97 -14.05
CA ARG A 42 0.38 -7.06 -13.59
C ARG A 42 1.01 -5.68 -13.60
N ILE A 43 1.74 -5.36 -12.55
CA ILE A 43 2.38 -4.07 -12.36
C ILE A 43 3.89 -4.30 -12.23
N THR A 44 4.65 -3.49 -12.96
CA THR A 44 6.12 -3.53 -12.93
C THR A 44 6.68 -2.15 -12.63
N ILE A 45 7.84 -2.10 -11.97
CA ILE A 45 8.60 -0.87 -11.72
C ILE A 45 10.03 -1.10 -12.22
N GLY A 46 10.52 -0.24 -13.11
CA GLY A 46 11.85 -0.42 -13.73
C GLY A 46 11.99 -1.76 -14.47
N GLY A 47 10.91 -2.26 -15.05
CA GLY A 47 10.85 -3.56 -15.73
C GLY A 47 10.81 -4.79 -14.80
N LYS A 48 10.90 -4.61 -13.48
CA LYS A 48 10.81 -5.71 -12.49
C LYS A 48 9.38 -5.88 -11.97
N PRO A 49 8.92 -7.10 -11.63
CA PRO A 49 7.61 -7.30 -11.00
C PRO A 49 7.48 -6.52 -9.70
N PHE A 50 6.36 -5.78 -9.55
CA PHE A 50 6.00 -5.10 -8.30
C PHE A 50 4.80 -5.77 -7.63
N ALA A 51 3.66 -5.88 -8.32
CA ALA A 51 2.45 -6.44 -7.74
C ALA A 51 1.50 -6.99 -8.82
N THR A 52 0.55 -7.81 -8.42
CA THR A 52 -0.62 -8.17 -9.24
C THR A 52 -1.89 -7.67 -8.56
N TYR A 53 -2.66 -6.85 -9.26
CA TYR A 53 -3.99 -6.42 -8.85
C TYR A 53 -5.04 -7.35 -9.45
N TYR A 54 -5.69 -8.16 -8.62
CA TYR A 54 -6.78 -9.05 -9.03
C TYR A 54 -8.11 -8.32 -8.95
N LEU A 55 -9.01 -8.60 -9.91
CA LEU A 55 -10.39 -8.11 -9.91
C LEU A 55 -11.30 -9.05 -9.10
N ASP A 56 -11.04 -10.35 -9.28
CA ASP A 56 -11.48 -11.49 -8.49
C ASP A 56 -10.44 -12.62 -8.67
N TYR A 57 -10.58 -13.70 -7.90
CA TYR A 57 -9.69 -14.85 -7.98
C TYR A 57 -10.46 -16.14 -7.68
N GLU A 58 -10.16 -17.19 -8.46
CA GLU A 58 -10.67 -18.54 -8.22
C GLU A 58 -9.58 -19.54 -8.57
N ASP A 59 -9.24 -20.40 -7.61
CA ASP A 59 -8.39 -21.57 -7.80
C ASP A 59 -9.15 -22.80 -7.30
N PRO A 60 -9.79 -23.56 -8.20
CA PRO A 60 -10.56 -24.74 -7.83
C PRO A 60 -9.68 -25.87 -7.30
N THR A 61 -8.36 -25.85 -7.54
CA THR A 61 -7.44 -26.89 -7.04
C THR A 61 -7.16 -26.74 -5.54
N GLN A 62 -7.43 -25.56 -4.98
CA GLN A 62 -7.23 -25.24 -3.56
C GLN A 62 -8.52 -24.82 -2.86
N ASP A 63 -9.68 -24.95 -3.53
CA ASP A 63 -10.99 -24.47 -3.06
C ASP A 63 -10.97 -22.99 -2.63
N LEU A 64 -10.21 -22.17 -3.38
CA LEU A 64 -10.04 -20.74 -3.09
C LEU A 64 -10.90 -19.90 -4.03
N LYS A 65 -11.68 -19.00 -3.43
CA LYS A 65 -12.51 -18.04 -4.16
C LYS A 65 -12.53 -16.70 -3.45
N ILE A 66 -11.99 -15.68 -4.11
CA ILE A 66 -11.97 -14.30 -3.63
C ILE A 66 -12.83 -13.47 -4.57
N THR A 67 -13.95 -12.96 -4.06
CA THR A 67 -14.98 -12.27 -4.85
C THR A 67 -14.90 -10.75 -4.69
N ARG A 68 -13.69 -10.23 -4.49
CA ARG A 68 -13.38 -8.80 -4.40
C ARG A 68 -12.00 -8.49 -4.97
N PRO A 69 -11.71 -7.24 -5.33
CA PRO A 69 -10.37 -6.85 -5.74
C PRO A 69 -9.34 -6.87 -4.59
N PHE A 70 -8.06 -7.07 -4.95
CA PHE A 70 -6.92 -7.03 -4.02
C PHE A 70 -5.58 -6.97 -4.76
N PHE A 71 -4.52 -6.59 -4.04
CA PHE A 71 -3.15 -6.78 -4.50
C PHE A 71 -2.52 -8.01 -3.86
N ALA A 72 -1.85 -8.82 -4.67
CA ALA A 72 -1.04 -9.95 -4.24
C ALA A 72 0.31 -9.94 -4.95
N HIS A 73 1.20 -10.84 -4.51
CA HIS A 73 2.57 -10.95 -5.03
C HIS A 73 3.33 -9.63 -4.97
N VAL A 74 3.12 -8.84 -3.90
CA VAL A 74 3.74 -7.54 -3.76
C VAL A 74 5.22 -7.73 -3.45
N LYS A 75 6.08 -7.04 -4.18
CA LYS A 75 7.54 -7.14 -4.12
C LYS A 75 8.13 -5.82 -3.64
N THR A 76 9.17 -5.91 -2.84
CA THR A 76 10.01 -4.78 -2.44
C THR A 76 10.94 -4.36 -3.60
N PRO A 77 11.60 -3.20 -3.53
CA PRO A 77 12.61 -2.81 -4.53
C PRO A 77 13.75 -3.82 -4.72
N SER A 78 14.12 -4.58 -3.68
CA SER A 78 15.10 -5.66 -3.77
C SER A 78 14.58 -6.91 -4.49
N GLY A 79 13.28 -7.01 -4.77
CA GLY A 79 12.64 -8.14 -5.43
C GLY A 79 12.14 -9.22 -4.47
N ILE A 80 12.32 -9.04 -3.16
CA ILE A 80 11.79 -9.94 -2.14
C ILE A 80 10.28 -9.75 -2.04
N GLN A 81 9.53 -10.83 -1.78
CA GLN A 81 8.09 -10.72 -1.55
C GLN A 81 7.81 -10.03 -0.22
N ALA A 82 6.99 -8.98 -0.24
CA ALA A 82 6.54 -8.27 0.96
C ALA A 82 5.27 -8.90 1.57
N THR A 83 4.41 -9.49 0.73
CA THR A 83 3.19 -10.19 1.18
C THR A 83 3.43 -11.70 1.36
N ARG A 84 2.57 -12.37 2.12
CA ARG A 84 2.48 -13.85 2.12
C ARG A 84 2.27 -14.35 0.70
N HIS A 85 2.67 -15.59 0.41
CA HIS A 85 2.31 -16.20 -0.86
C HIS A 85 0.79 -16.24 -1.02
N HIS A 86 0.35 -16.07 -2.27
CA HIS A 86 -1.04 -16.20 -2.66
C HIS A 86 -1.11 -17.08 -3.91
N PRO A 87 -1.77 -18.24 -3.85
CA PRO A 87 -2.23 -18.93 -2.64
C PRO A 87 -1.10 -19.22 -1.63
N PRO A 88 -1.40 -19.40 -0.33
CA PRO A 88 -0.41 -19.80 0.66
C PRO A 88 0.20 -21.16 0.34
N ILE A 89 1.51 -21.31 0.54
CA ILE A 89 2.23 -22.56 0.27
C ILE A 89 2.26 -23.41 1.53
N LYS A 90 1.61 -24.59 1.50
CA LYS A 90 1.58 -25.52 2.64
C LYS A 90 3.00 -25.90 3.07
N GLY A 91 3.29 -25.75 4.36
CA GLY A 91 4.60 -26.03 4.96
C GLY A 91 5.59 -24.88 4.91
N GLN A 92 5.26 -23.79 4.22
CA GLN A 92 6.01 -22.53 4.26
C GLN A 92 5.17 -21.40 4.89
N ASP A 93 3.88 -21.37 4.57
CA ASP A 93 2.94 -20.39 5.07
C ASP A 93 1.87 -21.06 5.94
N LYS A 94 1.29 -20.31 6.88
CA LYS A 94 -0.04 -20.69 7.39
C LYS A 94 -1.03 -20.67 6.25
N THR A 95 -1.87 -21.70 6.17
CA THR A 95 -2.94 -21.82 5.17
C THR A 95 -4.28 -21.26 5.67
N ASP A 96 -4.24 -20.53 6.79
CA ASP A 96 -5.37 -19.85 7.41
C ASP A 96 -5.82 -18.64 6.58
N HIS A 97 -7.12 -18.35 6.61
CA HIS A 97 -7.70 -17.14 6.02
C HIS A 97 -7.28 -16.93 4.54
N ALA A 98 -7.00 -18.01 3.80
CA ALA A 98 -6.39 -17.97 2.47
C ALA A 98 -7.26 -17.28 1.40
N ASP A 99 -8.57 -17.31 1.64
CA ASP A 99 -9.66 -16.77 0.83
C ASP A 99 -10.02 -15.31 1.16
N TYR A 100 -9.49 -14.73 2.24
CA TYR A 100 -9.77 -13.33 2.58
C TYR A 100 -8.59 -12.50 3.09
N HIS A 101 -7.40 -13.07 3.30
CA HIS A 101 -6.15 -12.33 3.56
C HIS A 101 -5.08 -12.58 2.46
N PRO A 102 -5.31 -12.14 1.19
CA PRO A 102 -4.45 -12.49 0.05
C PRO A 102 -3.22 -11.58 -0.17
N GLY A 103 -3.08 -10.52 0.61
CA GLY A 103 -2.07 -9.47 0.38
C GLY A 103 -2.58 -8.14 0.91
N ILE A 104 -2.64 -7.10 0.06
CA ILE A 104 -3.16 -5.76 0.42
C ILE A 104 -4.59 -5.62 -0.11
N PHE A 105 -5.53 -5.18 0.73
CA PHE A 105 -6.93 -5.06 0.34
C PHE A 105 -7.74 -4.10 1.24
N LEU A 106 -8.83 -3.57 0.69
CA LEU A 106 -9.88 -2.86 1.44
C LEU A 106 -11.12 -3.76 1.47
N ALA A 107 -11.67 -4.00 2.66
CA ALA A 107 -12.88 -4.79 2.82
C ALA A 107 -13.63 -4.44 4.12
N PHE A 108 -14.88 -4.90 4.23
CA PHE A 108 -15.76 -4.62 5.36
C PHE A 108 -16.53 -5.88 5.78
N GLY A 109 -16.38 -6.27 7.04
CA GLY A 109 -17.13 -7.35 7.68
C GLY A 109 -18.59 -6.98 7.98
N ASP A 110 -18.93 -5.70 7.94
CA ASP A 110 -20.30 -5.19 8.05
C ASP A 110 -20.50 -3.93 7.21
N ILE A 111 -21.08 -4.11 6.02
CA ILE A 111 -21.64 -3.02 5.21
C ILE A 111 -23.15 -3.28 5.01
N SER A 112 -23.98 -2.51 5.71
CA SER A 112 -25.43 -2.70 5.79
C SER A 112 -25.84 -4.13 6.14
N GLY A 113 -25.12 -4.76 7.09
CA GLY A 113 -25.34 -6.14 7.52
C GLY A 113 -24.74 -7.22 6.61
N ASN A 114 -23.92 -6.84 5.62
CA ASN A 114 -23.28 -7.78 4.68
C ASN A 114 -21.78 -7.85 4.94
N ASP A 115 -21.22 -9.07 4.87
CA ASP A 115 -19.81 -9.33 5.16
C ASP A 115 -19.05 -9.65 3.85
N CYS A 116 -18.43 -8.63 3.27
CA CYS A 116 -17.57 -8.79 2.10
C CYS A 116 -16.11 -9.10 2.48
N TRP A 117 -15.78 -9.05 3.77
CA TRP A 117 -14.47 -9.43 4.25
C TRP A 117 -14.27 -10.94 4.14
N ARG A 118 -15.21 -11.73 4.68
CA ARG A 118 -15.17 -13.21 4.71
C ARG A 118 -15.89 -13.86 3.54
N MET A 119 -15.93 -13.17 2.40
CA MET A 119 -16.51 -13.62 1.13
C MET A 119 -18.00 -14.02 1.20
N LYS A 120 -18.75 -13.62 2.24
CA LYS A 120 -20.20 -13.88 2.31
C LYS A 120 -20.98 -12.98 1.35
N ALA A 121 -20.49 -11.77 1.11
CA ALA A 121 -20.98 -10.82 0.13
C ALA A 121 -19.89 -10.47 -0.90
N ARG A 122 -20.30 -10.18 -2.13
CA ARG A 122 -19.40 -9.91 -3.26
C ARG A 122 -19.10 -8.42 -3.38
N VAL A 123 -17.86 -8.09 -3.74
CA VAL A 123 -17.49 -6.78 -4.29
C VAL A 123 -17.16 -6.98 -5.76
N GLU A 124 -18.06 -6.56 -6.64
CA GLU A 124 -17.89 -6.76 -8.08
C GLU A 124 -17.09 -5.59 -8.66
N HIS A 125 -15.90 -5.89 -9.19
CA HIS A 125 -15.23 -4.95 -10.10
C HIS A 125 -16.10 -4.78 -11.35
N GLU A 126 -16.48 -3.54 -11.65
CA GLU A 126 -17.26 -3.25 -12.84
C GLU A 126 -16.37 -2.77 -13.99
N MET A 127 -15.52 -1.76 -13.74
CA MET A 127 -14.68 -1.19 -14.79
C MET A 127 -13.46 -0.42 -14.28
N TYR A 128 -12.50 -0.19 -15.18
CA TYR A 128 -11.51 0.88 -15.05
C TYR A 128 -12.14 2.20 -15.53
N VAL A 129 -12.51 3.07 -14.59
CA VAL A 129 -13.02 4.43 -14.87
C VAL A 129 -11.91 5.29 -15.47
N GLU A 130 -10.71 5.26 -14.87
CA GLU A 130 -9.49 5.76 -15.50
C GLU A 130 -8.59 4.59 -15.84
N LYS A 131 -8.27 4.45 -17.13
CA LYS A 131 -7.35 3.41 -17.59
C LYS A 131 -5.98 3.60 -16.93
N PRO A 132 -5.26 2.50 -16.63
CA PRO A 132 -3.92 2.57 -16.08
C PRO A 132 -2.97 3.36 -16.97
N ARG A 133 -2.32 4.37 -16.37
CA ARG A 133 -1.28 5.19 -16.96
C ARG A 133 -0.04 5.09 -16.09
N GLY A 134 1.03 4.55 -16.66
CA GLY A 134 2.34 4.48 -16.04
C GLY A 134 3.30 5.53 -16.60
N GLY A 135 4.38 5.80 -15.90
CA GLY A 135 5.42 6.74 -16.30
C GLY A 135 6.64 6.66 -15.38
N PRO A 136 7.66 7.50 -15.63
CA PRO A 136 8.79 7.65 -14.71
C PRO A 136 8.29 8.01 -13.31
N GLY A 137 8.77 7.28 -12.30
CA GLY A 137 8.51 7.56 -10.88
C GLY A 137 7.09 7.28 -10.39
N GLN A 138 6.09 7.18 -11.27
CA GLN A 138 4.70 7.00 -10.84
C GLN A 138 3.78 6.32 -11.85
N GLY A 139 2.66 5.80 -11.35
CA GLY A 139 1.54 5.34 -12.18
C GLY A 139 0.21 5.41 -11.43
N THR A 140 -0.90 5.49 -12.15
CA THR A 140 -2.24 5.60 -11.56
C THR A 140 -3.30 4.89 -12.38
N PHE A 141 -4.37 4.46 -11.72
CA PHE A 141 -5.61 3.99 -12.32
C PHE A 141 -6.78 4.18 -11.36
N THR A 142 -8.00 4.23 -11.89
CA THR A 142 -9.23 4.32 -11.06
C THR A 142 -10.19 3.23 -11.47
N VAL A 143 -10.73 2.51 -10.49
CA VAL A 143 -11.73 1.46 -10.68
C VAL A 143 -13.07 1.87 -10.10
N ARG A 144 -14.15 1.31 -10.64
CA ARG A 144 -15.46 1.28 -9.99
C ARG A 144 -15.78 -0.14 -9.55
N ASN A 145 -16.14 -0.28 -8.28
CA ASN A 145 -16.61 -1.52 -7.68
C ASN A 145 -18.04 -1.36 -7.16
N PHE A 146 -18.81 -2.45 -7.11
CA PHE A 146 -20.11 -2.48 -6.45
C PHE A 146 -20.11 -3.47 -5.28
N TYR A 147 -20.56 -3.01 -4.11
CA TYR A 147 -20.82 -3.87 -2.96
C TYR A 147 -22.23 -4.43 -3.10
N LEU A 148 -22.37 -5.76 -3.10
CA LEU A 148 -23.63 -6.43 -3.36
C LEU A 148 -24.22 -7.03 -2.08
N LYS A 149 -25.54 -7.05 -1.96
CA LYS A 149 -26.20 -7.81 -0.89
C LYS A 149 -25.92 -9.30 -1.05
N GLN A 150 -25.63 -9.98 0.04
CA GLN A 150 -25.35 -11.40 0.11
C GLN A 150 -26.42 -12.23 -0.63
N GLY A 151 -25.97 -13.15 -1.49
CA GLY A 151 -26.86 -14.04 -2.25
C GLY A 151 -27.67 -13.37 -3.37
N SER A 152 -27.40 -12.10 -3.71
CA SER A 152 -28.14 -11.36 -4.72
C SER A 152 -27.23 -10.55 -5.66
N ARG A 153 -27.85 -9.86 -6.63
CA ARG A 153 -27.20 -8.86 -7.49
C ARG A 153 -27.58 -7.43 -7.11
N GLU A 154 -28.33 -7.24 -6.02
CA GLU A 154 -28.73 -5.91 -5.55
C GLU A 154 -27.52 -5.17 -5.00
N ARG A 155 -27.34 -3.92 -5.42
CA ARG A 155 -26.23 -3.05 -5.01
C ARG A 155 -26.56 -2.37 -3.68
N ILE A 156 -25.59 -2.40 -2.76
CA ILE A 156 -25.59 -1.62 -1.52
C ILE A 156 -25.06 -0.22 -1.83
N CYS A 157 -23.86 -0.15 -2.42
CA CYS A 157 -23.21 1.09 -2.82
C CYS A 157 -22.22 0.83 -3.97
N ALA A 158 -21.80 1.92 -4.62
CA ALA A 158 -20.65 1.96 -5.49
C ALA A 158 -19.41 2.46 -4.73
N GLU A 159 -18.24 2.02 -5.15
CA GLU A 159 -16.94 2.56 -4.74
C GLU A 159 -16.19 3.01 -5.98
N LEU A 160 -15.76 4.27 -6.02
CA LEU A 160 -14.72 4.75 -6.91
C LEU A 160 -13.40 4.74 -6.16
N CYS A 161 -12.46 3.87 -6.56
CA CYS A 161 -11.16 3.75 -5.91
C CYS A 161 -10.05 4.16 -6.88
N ARG A 162 -9.31 5.24 -6.56
CA ARG A 162 -8.08 5.61 -7.24
C ARG A 162 -6.89 4.96 -6.54
N TYR A 163 -6.05 4.32 -7.33
CA TYR A 163 -4.75 3.86 -6.90
C TYR A 163 -3.66 4.70 -7.54
N THR A 164 -2.70 5.14 -6.73
CA THR A 164 -1.50 5.83 -7.19
C THR A 164 -0.28 5.11 -6.65
N ILE A 165 0.66 4.78 -7.53
CA ILE A 165 1.90 4.09 -7.21
C ILE A 165 3.02 5.09 -7.39
N LEU A 166 3.78 5.33 -6.34
CA LEU A 166 4.84 6.32 -6.29
C LEU A 166 6.16 5.64 -5.91
N VAL A 167 7.15 5.71 -6.78
CA VAL A 167 8.50 5.20 -6.52
C VAL A 167 9.19 6.13 -5.53
N ARG A 168 9.88 5.55 -4.55
CA ARG A 168 10.67 6.24 -3.52
C ARG A 168 12.05 5.63 -3.43
N GLU A 169 12.98 6.36 -2.83
CA GLU A 169 14.40 5.95 -2.73
C GLU A 169 14.57 4.53 -2.16
N HIS A 170 13.80 4.17 -1.14
CA HIS A 170 13.89 2.87 -0.46
C HIS A 170 12.65 2.00 -0.63
N GLY A 171 11.69 2.40 -1.45
CA GLY A 171 10.39 1.76 -1.47
C GLY A 171 9.44 2.21 -2.57
N THR A 172 8.19 1.83 -2.39
CA THR A 172 7.07 2.23 -3.23
C THR A 172 5.90 2.56 -2.32
N LEU A 173 5.36 3.77 -2.47
CA LEU A 173 4.17 4.21 -1.76
C LEU A 173 2.95 3.96 -2.66
N LEU A 174 2.06 3.08 -2.19
CA LEU A 174 0.76 2.81 -2.80
C LEU A 174 -0.30 3.63 -2.08
N LEU A 175 -0.91 4.56 -2.79
CA LEU A 175 -2.08 5.32 -2.32
C LEU A 175 -3.36 4.60 -2.77
N CYS A 176 -4.34 4.53 -1.88
CA CYS A 176 -5.67 3.98 -2.08
C CYS A 176 -6.69 5.02 -1.61
N GLU A 177 -7.41 5.63 -2.56
CA GLU A 177 -8.36 6.70 -2.30
C GLU A 177 -9.74 6.26 -2.80
N SER A 178 -10.62 5.89 -1.86
CA SER A 178 -11.95 5.36 -2.15
C SER A 178 -13.04 6.37 -1.80
N THR A 179 -14.01 6.51 -2.69
CA THR A 179 -15.25 7.25 -2.48
C THR A 179 -16.44 6.33 -2.65
N PHE A 180 -17.25 6.21 -1.60
CA PHE A 180 -18.43 5.37 -1.53
C PHE A 180 -19.70 6.21 -1.66
N SER A 181 -20.67 5.75 -2.45
CA SER A 181 -21.95 6.42 -2.61
C SER A 181 -23.04 5.44 -3.06
N SER A 182 -24.31 5.82 -2.88
CA SER A 182 -25.46 5.04 -3.35
C SER A 182 -26.55 5.96 -3.87
N ASP A 183 -27.15 5.60 -5.01
CA ASP A 183 -28.29 6.29 -5.63
C ASP A 183 -29.64 5.63 -5.32
N THR A 184 -29.63 4.43 -4.73
CA THR A 184 -30.84 3.66 -4.43
C THR A 184 -31.34 3.85 -3.00
N GLY A 185 -30.46 4.10 -2.04
CA GLY A 185 -30.84 4.28 -0.63
C GLY A 185 -29.65 4.59 0.29
N ASP A 186 -29.96 4.80 1.57
CA ASP A 186 -28.95 4.89 2.62
C ASP A 186 -28.23 3.54 2.78
N PHE A 187 -26.97 3.60 3.20
CA PHE A 187 -26.21 2.41 3.60
C PHE A 187 -25.37 2.71 4.83
N THR A 188 -24.90 1.65 5.51
CA THR A 188 -24.09 1.78 6.73
C THR A 188 -22.79 0.99 6.68
N PHE A 189 -21.77 1.48 7.39
CA PHE A 189 -20.64 0.67 7.85
C PHE A 189 -20.83 0.38 9.34
N GLY A 190 -20.76 -0.89 9.72
CA GLY A 190 -21.02 -1.34 11.09
C GLY A 190 -19.78 -1.36 11.99
N ASP A 191 -19.79 -2.27 12.96
CA ASP A 191 -18.75 -2.46 13.97
C ASP A 191 -18.29 -3.92 14.00
N GLN A 192 -17.08 -4.18 13.51
CA GLN A 192 -16.44 -5.49 13.42
C GLN A 192 -14.91 -5.32 13.50
N GLU A 193 -14.17 -6.36 13.93
CA GLU A 193 -12.69 -6.33 13.92
C GLU A 193 -12.15 -6.23 12.49
N GLU A 194 -12.83 -6.90 11.56
CA GLU A 194 -12.47 -7.05 10.16
C GLU A 194 -13.11 -5.95 9.30
N MET A 195 -12.58 -4.73 9.41
CA MET A 195 -13.02 -3.56 8.64
C MET A 195 -11.82 -2.71 8.26
N GLY A 196 -11.83 -2.15 7.04
CA GLY A 196 -10.81 -1.21 6.57
C GLY A 196 -9.72 -1.86 5.71
N LEU A 197 -8.55 -1.24 5.68
CA LEU A 197 -7.44 -1.68 4.83
C LEU A 197 -6.56 -2.69 5.57
N GLY A 198 -6.49 -3.91 5.05
CA GLY A 198 -5.69 -5.01 5.59
C GLY A 198 -4.46 -5.35 4.74
N ILE A 199 -3.42 -5.83 5.41
CA ILE A 199 -2.24 -6.46 4.80
C ILE A 199 -1.97 -7.85 5.40
N ARG A 200 -1.48 -8.77 4.57
CA ARG A 200 -0.86 -10.03 5.01
C ARG A 200 0.60 -10.06 4.57
N VAL A 201 1.53 -9.93 5.52
CA VAL A 201 2.97 -9.83 5.25
C VAL A 201 3.59 -11.19 4.93
N ASN A 202 4.78 -11.17 4.34
CA ASN A 202 5.60 -12.36 4.11
C ASN A 202 5.81 -13.10 5.44
N THR A 203 5.60 -14.42 5.42
CA THR A 203 5.69 -15.29 6.60
C THR A 203 7.02 -15.14 7.34
N GLN A 204 8.12 -14.93 6.63
CA GLN A 204 9.45 -14.75 7.25
C GLN A 204 9.60 -13.47 8.07
N ILE A 205 8.74 -12.47 7.86
CA ILE A 205 8.71 -11.24 8.68
C ILE A 205 7.48 -11.20 9.59
N SER A 206 6.80 -12.32 9.79
CA SER A 206 5.79 -12.40 10.86
C SER A 206 6.46 -12.62 12.21
N GLU A 207 5.83 -12.14 13.28
CA GLU A 207 6.26 -12.27 14.68
C GLU A 207 6.24 -13.73 15.11
N GLU A 208 5.19 -14.48 14.74
CA GLU A 208 5.03 -15.86 15.18
C GLU A 208 5.94 -16.84 14.42
N LEU A 209 6.12 -16.66 13.11
CA LEU A 209 6.80 -17.64 12.24
C LEU A 209 8.15 -17.15 11.69
N GLY A 210 8.51 -15.91 11.96
CA GLY A 210 9.71 -15.24 11.48
C GLY A 210 10.42 -14.48 12.59
N ASP A 211 11.21 -13.48 12.20
CA ASP A 211 11.93 -12.58 13.11
C ASP A 211 11.41 -11.13 13.08
N GLY A 212 10.23 -10.94 12.48
CA GLY A 212 9.66 -9.64 12.27
C GLY A 212 8.92 -9.09 13.48
N HIS A 213 8.74 -7.78 13.47
CA HIS A 213 8.12 -7.02 14.55
C HIS A 213 7.13 -6.00 14.00
N MET A 214 6.10 -5.72 14.80
CA MET A 214 5.20 -4.60 14.54
C MET A 214 5.63 -3.39 15.35
N THR A 215 5.47 -2.19 14.79
CA THR A 215 5.66 -0.95 15.52
C THR A 215 4.65 0.08 15.06
N ASN A 216 4.09 0.86 15.97
CA ASN A 216 3.21 1.98 15.63
C ASN A 216 3.88 3.34 15.95
N ALA A 217 3.22 4.44 15.56
CA ALA A 217 3.76 5.80 15.75
C ALA A 217 3.99 6.18 17.23
N GLU A 218 3.28 5.55 18.18
CA GLU A 218 3.50 5.75 19.62
C GLU A 218 4.63 4.86 20.18
N GLY A 219 5.25 4.02 19.36
CA GLY A 219 6.34 3.13 19.75
C GLY A 219 5.88 1.83 20.42
N HIS A 220 4.57 1.52 20.43
CA HIS A 220 4.10 0.20 20.83
C HIS A 220 4.67 -0.87 19.90
N LYS A 221 4.88 -2.07 20.44
CA LYS A 221 5.54 -3.18 19.74
C LYS A 221 4.62 -4.39 19.65
N ASP A 222 4.75 -5.08 18.52
CA ASP A 222 4.20 -6.41 18.28
C ASP A 222 2.67 -6.48 18.39
N GLY A 223 2.10 -7.66 18.20
CA GLY A 223 0.65 -7.84 18.11
C GLY A 223 -0.07 -7.40 19.38
N GLU A 224 0.45 -7.78 20.54
CA GLU A 224 -0.12 -7.45 21.85
C GLU A 224 -0.12 -5.93 22.12
N GLY A 225 0.99 -5.24 21.82
CA GLY A 225 1.12 -3.82 22.08
C GLY A 225 0.33 -2.94 21.10
N CYS A 226 0.18 -3.39 19.85
CA CYS A 226 -0.47 -2.61 18.80
C CYS A 226 -1.98 -2.88 18.68
N TRP A 227 -2.47 -4.06 19.08
CA TRP A 227 -3.87 -4.42 18.89
C TRP A 227 -4.82 -3.48 19.63
N GLY A 228 -5.85 -3.00 18.92
CA GLY A 228 -6.87 -2.11 19.46
C GLY A 228 -6.33 -0.72 19.84
N LYS A 229 -5.10 -0.36 19.47
CA LYS A 229 -4.55 0.99 19.65
C LYS A 229 -4.78 1.83 18.41
N GLN A 230 -5.12 3.10 18.59
CA GLN A 230 -5.09 4.05 17.48
C GLN A 230 -3.67 4.52 17.24
N SER A 231 -3.28 4.65 15.98
CA SER A 231 -2.00 5.24 15.57
C SER A 231 -2.13 5.90 14.21
N ASP A 232 -1.19 6.79 13.87
CA ASP A 232 -1.14 7.46 12.56
C ASP A 232 -0.56 6.52 11.49
N TRP A 233 0.26 5.57 11.93
CA TRP A 233 0.79 4.51 11.10
C TRP A 233 1.11 3.27 11.93
N ILE A 234 1.15 2.13 11.27
CA ILE A 234 1.72 0.89 11.81
C ILE A 234 2.61 0.25 10.77
N ASP A 235 3.78 -0.20 11.18
CA ASP A 235 4.76 -0.91 10.37
C ASP A 235 4.87 -2.37 10.82
N TYR A 236 5.10 -3.26 9.86
CA TYR A 236 5.45 -4.65 10.10
C TYR A 236 6.64 -5.03 9.23
N SER A 237 7.76 -5.29 9.89
CA SER A 237 9.05 -5.42 9.23
C SER A 237 9.97 -6.42 9.90
N GLY A 238 10.91 -6.96 9.13
CA GLY A 238 11.82 -8.02 9.56
C GLY A 238 12.95 -8.21 8.56
N ILE A 239 13.80 -9.20 8.80
CA ILE A 239 14.93 -9.51 7.92
C ILE A 239 14.57 -10.71 7.05
N VAL A 240 14.80 -10.57 5.75
CA VAL A 240 14.76 -11.70 4.81
C VAL A 240 16.05 -11.68 4.02
N GLU A 241 16.80 -12.78 4.10
CA GLU A 241 18.15 -12.88 3.53
C GLU A 241 19.07 -11.77 4.11
N ASP A 242 19.57 -10.85 3.27
CA ASP A 242 20.42 -9.73 3.68
C ASP A 242 19.70 -8.36 3.63
N GLN A 243 18.36 -8.37 3.59
CA GLN A 243 17.53 -7.18 3.46
C GLN A 243 16.59 -7.02 4.67
N TYR A 244 16.50 -5.80 5.19
CA TYR A 244 15.43 -5.37 6.08
C TYR A 244 14.26 -4.88 5.22
N ILE A 245 13.12 -5.56 5.32
CA ILE A 245 11.93 -5.28 4.51
C ILE A 245 10.73 -4.99 5.41
N GLY A 246 9.73 -4.31 4.87
CA GLY A 246 8.48 -4.08 5.60
C GLY A 246 7.34 -3.52 4.78
N MET A 247 6.18 -3.47 5.42
CA MET A 247 5.01 -2.76 4.94
C MET A 247 4.42 -1.90 6.05
N ALA A 248 4.28 -0.59 5.79
CA ALA A 248 3.66 0.35 6.73
C ALA A 248 2.33 0.86 6.18
N ILE A 249 1.25 0.76 6.97
CA ILE A 249 -0.07 1.30 6.65
C ILE A 249 -0.24 2.67 7.30
N MET A 250 -0.60 3.66 6.50
CA MET A 250 -0.80 5.06 6.89
C MET A 250 -2.22 5.50 6.50
N PRO A 251 -3.21 5.43 7.39
CA PRO A 251 -4.56 5.94 7.11
C PRO A 251 -4.53 7.46 6.89
N ASP A 252 -5.37 7.95 5.98
CA ASP A 252 -5.53 9.40 5.78
C ASP A 252 -6.08 10.02 7.08
N PRO A 253 -5.42 11.04 7.66
CA PRO A 253 -5.93 11.73 8.85
C PRO A 253 -7.30 12.41 8.64
N LYS A 254 -7.73 12.61 7.38
CA LYS A 254 -9.07 13.10 7.01
C LYS A 254 -10.13 11.99 6.98
N ASN A 255 -9.76 10.73 7.14
CA ASN A 255 -10.75 9.68 7.41
C ASN A 255 -11.59 10.12 8.61
N PHE A 256 -12.88 9.78 8.61
CA PHE A 256 -13.83 10.22 9.65
C PHE A 256 -13.41 9.86 11.09
N ARG A 257 -12.44 8.94 11.23
CA ARG A 257 -11.84 8.54 12.49
C ARG A 257 -10.42 8.02 12.27
N ARG A 258 -9.53 8.31 13.23
CA ARG A 258 -8.23 7.65 13.34
C ARG A 258 -8.42 6.14 13.52
N SER A 259 -7.68 5.35 12.77
CA SER A 259 -7.84 3.89 12.80
C SER A 259 -7.31 3.28 14.08
N TRP A 260 -8.05 2.32 14.64
CA TRP A 260 -7.47 1.29 15.50
C TRP A 260 -6.82 0.21 14.64
N TYR A 261 -5.87 -0.54 15.20
CA TYR A 261 -5.23 -1.63 14.48
C TYR A 261 -5.66 -3.01 14.92
N HIS A 262 -6.12 -3.81 13.96
CA HIS A 262 -6.31 -5.26 14.11
C HIS A 262 -4.97 -5.97 13.88
N ALA A 263 -4.05 -5.89 14.84
CA ALA A 263 -2.72 -6.50 14.75
C ALA A 263 -2.70 -7.96 15.22
N ARG A 264 -2.03 -8.84 14.46
CA ARG A 264 -1.88 -10.27 14.75
C ARG A 264 -0.45 -10.74 14.46
N ASP A 265 0.08 -11.52 15.38
CA ASP A 265 1.42 -12.12 15.37
C ASP A 265 1.69 -13.01 14.14
N TYR A 266 0.65 -13.65 13.57
CA TYR A 266 0.75 -14.49 12.39
C TYR A 266 0.92 -13.75 11.04
N GLY A 267 1.29 -12.47 11.06
CA GLY A 267 1.61 -11.69 9.86
C GLY A 267 0.44 -10.91 9.27
N TYR A 268 -0.54 -10.50 10.08
CA TYR A 268 -1.71 -9.75 9.61
C TYR A 268 -1.93 -8.47 10.41
N ILE A 269 -2.26 -7.39 9.69
CA ILE A 269 -2.68 -6.12 10.28
C ILE A 269 -3.80 -5.52 9.43
N ALA A 270 -4.78 -4.87 10.06
CA ALA A 270 -5.68 -3.94 9.38
C ALA A 270 -5.85 -2.62 10.12
N ALA A 271 -5.94 -1.53 9.34
CA ALA A 271 -6.30 -0.21 9.82
C ALA A 271 -7.83 -0.05 9.79
N ASN A 272 -8.43 -0.07 10.98
CA ASN A 272 -9.87 -0.12 11.18
C ASN A 272 -10.38 1.17 11.85
N ALA A 273 -11.01 2.05 11.08
CA ALA A 273 -11.66 3.26 11.58
C ALA A 273 -13.08 3.02 12.16
N PHE A 274 -13.63 1.81 12.01
CA PHE A 274 -15.05 1.51 12.21
C PHE A 274 -15.33 0.80 13.53
N GLY A 275 -14.64 -0.30 13.81
CA GLY A 275 -14.94 -1.24 14.89
C GLY A 275 -14.60 -0.73 16.29
N ARG A 276 -15.33 0.26 16.81
CA ARG A 276 -15.05 0.86 18.11
C ARG A 276 -15.27 -0.15 19.24
N ASP A 277 -16.40 -0.84 19.23
CA ASP A 277 -16.73 -1.87 20.22
C ASP A 277 -15.87 -3.12 20.01
N ALA A 278 -15.71 -3.56 18.76
CA ALA A 278 -14.84 -4.67 18.41
C ALA A 278 -13.38 -4.46 18.85
N MET A 279 -12.90 -3.22 18.84
CA MET A 279 -11.56 -2.83 19.32
C MET A 279 -11.53 -2.50 20.83
N LYS A 280 -12.61 -2.79 21.57
CA LYS A 280 -12.77 -2.53 23.02
C LYS A 280 -12.52 -1.06 23.39
N ALA A 281 -12.89 -0.15 22.49
CA ALA A 281 -12.63 1.29 22.59
C ALA A 281 -13.89 2.12 22.91
N GLY A 282 -15.04 1.48 23.17
CA GLY A 282 -16.28 2.13 23.59
C GLY A 282 -17.51 1.52 22.94
N ASP A 283 -18.60 2.27 22.90
CA ASP A 283 -19.88 1.79 22.37
C ASP A 283 -19.81 1.44 20.88
N LYS A 284 -20.72 0.55 20.46
CA LYS A 284 -20.87 0.12 19.06
C LYS A 284 -21.00 1.32 18.12
N SER A 285 -20.14 1.34 17.11
CA SER A 285 -20.11 2.34 16.06
C SER A 285 -21.01 1.96 14.89
N THR A 286 -21.66 2.94 14.27
CA THR A 286 -22.30 2.78 12.96
C THR A 286 -22.16 4.08 12.21
N VAL A 287 -21.65 4.00 10.99
CA VAL A 287 -21.49 5.16 10.10
C VAL A 287 -22.56 5.04 9.02
N THR A 288 -23.51 5.96 9.00
CA THR A 288 -24.54 6.02 7.95
C THR A 288 -24.12 6.99 6.86
N VAL A 289 -24.25 6.57 5.61
CA VAL A 289 -24.11 7.41 4.43
C VAL A 289 -25.49 7.56 3.81
N LYS A 290 -25.99 8.79 3.69
CA LYS A 290 -27.31 9.02 3.12
C LYS A 290 -27.29 8.82 1.61
N LYS A 291 -28.43 8.45 1.04
CA LYS A 291 -28.61 8.39 -0.40
C LYS A 291 -28.11 9.68 -1.06
N GLY A 292 -27.24 9.54 -2.05
CA GLY A 292 -26.64 10.65 -2.80
C GLY A 292 -25.47 11.36 -2.12
N GLU A 293 -25.14 11.01 -0.87
CA GLU A 293 -23.93 11.49 -0.20
C GLU A 293 -22.71 10.65 -0.59
N GLU A 294 -21.54 11.27 -0.49
CA GLU A 294 -20.26 10.63 -0.66
C GLU A 294 -19.58 10.40 0.69
N PHE A 295 -18.92 9.26 0.82
CA PHE A 295 -18.11 8.91 1.97
C PHE A 295 -16.71 8.54 1.52
N HIS A 296 -15.69 9.20 2.05
CA HIS A 296 -14.32 9.04 1.61
C HIS A 296 -13.49 8.23 2.61
N LEU A 297 -12.63 7.36 2.08
CA LEU A 297 -11.57 6.70 2.82
C LEU A 297 -10.26 6.79 2.03
N GLY A 298 -9.18 7.18 2.70
CA GLY A 298 -7.84 7.23 2.15
C GLY A 298 -6.86 6.39 2.96
N TYR A 299 -5.91 5.75 2.28
CA TYR A 299 -4.80 5.03 2.90
C TYR A 299 -3.54 5.13 2.02
N GLY A 300 -2.38 5.20 2.66
CA GLY A 300 -1.08 4.91 2.07
C GLY A 300 -0.55 3.56 2.57
N VAL A 301 0.15 2.83 1.72
CA VAL A 301 0.97 1.68 2.10
C VAL A 301 2.37 1.87 1.56
N LEU A 302 3.36 1.99 2.44
CA LEU A 302 4.76 1.96 2.03
C LEU A 302 5.24 0.51 1.99
N ILE A 303 5.79 0.09 0.86
CA ILE A 303 6.48 -1.20 0.71
C ILE A 303 7.96 -0.91 0.49
N TYR A 304 8.83 -1.41 1.36
CA TYR A 304 10.24 -1.00 1.34
C TYR A 304 11.21 -2.15 1.55
N SER A 305 12.46 -1.89 1.16
CA SER A 305 13.61 -2.74 1.49
C SER A 305 14.88 -1.90 1.54
N VAL A 306 15.71 -2.15 2.55
CA VAL A 306 17.08 -1.64 2.64
C VAL A 306 18.00 -2.78 3.07
N ARG A 307 19.32 -2.61 2.93
CA ARG A 307 20.29 -3.58 3.44
C ARG A 307 20.09 -3.81 4.94
N ALA A 308 20.17 -5.07 5.38
CA ALA A 308 20.11 -5.41 6.80
C ALA A 308 21.13 -4.60 7.63
N GLY A 309 20.69 -4.12 8.80
CA GLY A 309 21.42 -3.18 9.65
C GLY A 309 21.09 -1.71 9.39
N LEU A 310 20.45 -1.39 8.26
CA LEU A 310 19.78 -0.10 8.05
C LEU A 310 18.31 -0.18 8.46
N LYS A 311 17.68 0.98 8.62
CA LYS A 311 16.24 1.12 8.88
C LYS A 311 15.66 2.18 7.96
N VAL A 312 14.37 2.05 7.65
CA VAL A 312 13.60 3.11 7.02
C VAL A 312 12.94 3.95 8.10
N ASP A 313 13.06 5.27 7.99
CA ASP A 313 12.37 6.21 8.86
C ASP A 313 10.90 6.31 8.44
N ILE A 314 10.03 5.62 9.18
CA ILE A 314 8.59 5.58 8.88
C ILE A 314 7.92 6.93 9.18
N ASP A 315 8.41 7.70 10.15
CA ASP A 315 7.88 9.04 10.41
C ASP A 315 8.17 9.98 9.23
N HIS A 316 9.37 9.91 8.67
CA HIS A 316 9.70 10.63 7.44
C HIS A 316 8.83 10.19 6.26
N ALA A 317 8.63 8.89 6.08
CA ALA A 317 7.74 8.37 5.04
C ALA A 317 6.29 8.80 5.23
N TYR A 318 5.82 8.90 6.48
CA TYR A 318 4.50 9.43 6.81
C TYR A 318 4.39 10.91 6.43
N GLN A 319 5.42 11.71 6.69
CA GLN A 319 5.43 13.12 6.22
C GLN A 319 5.40 13.23 4.70
N ASP A 320 6.10 12.35 3.96
CA ASP A 320 5.98 12.29 2.50
C ASP A 320 4.54 11.94 2.08
N TYR A 321 3.94 10.89 2.67
CA TYR A 321 2.53 10.54 2.42
C TYR A 321 1.59 11.73 2.63
N LEU A 322 1.73 12.47 3.73
CA LEU A 322 0.92 13.65 4.01
C LEU A 322 1.09 14.78 2.98
N LYS A 323 2.26 14.93 2.36
CA LYS A 323 2.47 15.87 1.25
C LYS A 323 1.73 15.43 -0.01
N GLN A 324 1.77 14.13 -0.31
CA GLN A 324 1.03 13.57 -1.46
C GLN A 324 -0.48 13.81 -1.33
N LEU A 325 -1.05 13.68 -0.13
CA LEU A 325 -2.47 13.97 0.13
C LEU A 325 -2.86 15.45 -0.10
N LYS A 326 -1.88 16.37 -0.08
CA LYS A 326 -2.10 17.80 -0.35
C LYS A 326 -1.86 18.18 -1.81
N GLY A 327 -1.37 17.24 -2.63
CA GLY A 327 -0.88 17.53 -3.98
C GLY A 327 0.41 18.35 -3.99
N GLU A 328 1.17 18.32 -2.89
CA GLU A 328 2.47 18.97 -2.77
C GLU A 328 3.55 18.00 -3.29
N ASN A 329 4.13 18.32 -4.46
CA ASN A 329 5.32 17.65 -5.00
C ASN A 329 6.59 18.32 -4.49
#